data_AF-A0A436CFZ0-F1
#
_entry.id   AF-A0A436CFZ0-F1
#
_cell.length_a   1.000
_cell.length_b   1.000
_cell.length_c   1.000
_cell.angle_alpha   90.00
_cell.angle_beta   90.00
_cell.angle_gamma   90.00
#
_symmetry.space_group_name_H-M   'P 1'
#
loop_
_entity.id
_entity.type
_entity.pdbx_description
1 polymer ?
#
loop_
_entity_poly.entity_id
_entity_poly.type
_entity_poly.pdbx_seq_one_letter_code
_entity_poly.pdbx_strand_id
1 'polypeptide(L)'
;MPSETAPRILVIGTGDTKAEELLFMKQCIEQSGGSAVMMDVSVLGDPPYSPDHDKHAVARAVDVTIAEIVSSGDENTAMTLMAGGAVQL
;
A
#
# COMPACT_ATOMS: atom_id res chain seq x y z
N MET A 1 -28.87 -2.18 4.19
CA MET A 1 -27.98 -3.09 3.44
C MET A 1 -27.03 -2.20 2.65
N PRO A 2 -25.70 -2.31 2.78
CA PRO A 2 -24.79 -1.65 1.85
C PRO A 2 -25.15 -2.09 0.43
N SER A 3 -25.17 -1.15 -0.52
CA SER A 3 -25.47 -1.38 -1.93
C SER A 3 -24.57 -2.49 -2.51
N GLU A 4 -25.12 -3.34 -3.37
CA GLU A 4 -24.49 -4.53 -3.97
C GLU A 4 -23.27 -4.20 -4.88
N THR A 5 -22.89 -2.93 -5.02
CA THR A 5 -21.70 -2.46 -5.75
C THR A 5 -21.05 -1.24 -5.07
N ALA A 6 -20.65 -1.35 -3.80
CA ALA A 6 -19.84 -0.31 -3.17
C ALA A 6 -18.54 -0.07 -3.99
N PRO A 7 -18.24 1.17 -4.43
CA PRO A 7 -17.02 1.46 -5.18
C PRO A 7 -15.79 1.03 -4.39
N ARG A 8 -14.92 0.23 -4.99
CA ARG A 8 -13.64 -0.17 -4.40
C ARG A 8 -12.58 0.85 -4.80
N ILE A 9 -11.95 1.47 -3.82
CA ILE A 9 -10.97 2.54 -4.03
C ILE A 9 -9.65 2.13 -3.38
N LEU A 10 -8.59 2.08 -4.17
CA LEU A 10 -7.25 1.79 -3.68
C LEU A 10 -6.67 3.02 -2.96
N VAL A 11 -6.28 2.83 -1.70
CA VAL A 11 -5.51 3.79 -0.90
C VAL A 11 -4.10 3.22 -0.77
N ILE A 12 -3.17 3.84 -1.49
CA ILE A 12 -1.78 3.40 -1.60
C ILE A 12 -0.85 4.46 -0.99
N GLY A 13 0.11 4.03 -0.18
CA GLY A 13 1.11 4.93 0.39
C GLY A 13 2.10 4.23 1.30
N THR A 14 3.00 5.03 1.87
CA THR A 14 4.03 4.58 2.82
C THR A 14 3.46 4.59 4.24
N GLY A 15 2.85 3.49 4.68
CA GLY A 15 2.13 3.41 5.93
C GLY A 15 3.01 3.47 7.18
N ASP A 16 4.31 3.19 7.07
CA ASP A 16 5.30 3.39 8.13
C ASP A 16 5.49 4.86 8.55
N THR A 17 5.18 5.81 7.67
CA THR A 17 5.37 7.25 7.88
C THR A 17 4.10 8.09 7.76
N LYS A 18 3.07 7.58 7.08
CA LYS A 18 1.82 8.31 6.78
C LYS A 18 0.57 7.57 7.22
N ALA A 19 0.67 6.80 8.31
CA ALA A 19 -0.42 5.95 8.77
C ALA A 19 -1.69 6.75 9.08
N GLU A 20 -1.56 7.90 9.75
CA GLU A 20 -2.71 8.72 10.14
C GLU A 20 -3.45 9.26 8.92
N GLU A 21 -2.72 9.75 7.91
CA GLU A 21 -3.30 10.27 6.67
C GLU A 21 -3.97 9.16 5.84
N LEU A 22 -3.34 7.99 5.72
CA LEU A 22 -3.90 6.86 4.97
C LEU A 22 -5.16 6.31 5.64
N LEU A 23 -5.16 6.21 6.98
CA LEU A 23 -6.34 5.79 7.75
C LEU A 23 -7.46 6.84 7.69
N PHE A 24 -7.13 8.13 7.68
CA PHE A 24 -8.11 9.19 7.47
C PHE A 24 -8.78 9.06 6.09
N MET A 25 -7.99 8.84 5.03
CA MET A 25 -8.53 8.62 3.68
C MET A 25 -9.43 7.39 3.60
N LYS A 26 -9.03 6.27 4.24
CA LYS A 26 -9.87 5.08 4.39
C LYS A 26 -11.21 5.41 5.04
N GLN A 27 -11.20 6.12 6.16
CA GLN A 27 -12.41 6.51 6.88
C GLN A 27 -13.33 7.37 6.00
N CYS A 28 -12.79 8.35 5.26
CA CYS A 28 -13.58 9.17 4.35
C CYS A 28 -14.27 8.35 3.25
N ILE A 29 -13.56 7.37 2.68
CA ILE A 29 -14.11 6.47 1.65
C ILE A 29 -15.24 5.62 2.23
N GLU A 30 -15.00 4.99 3.39
CA GLU A 30 -15.97 4.10 4.04
C GLU A 30 -17.23 4.86 4.50
N GLN A 31 -17.07 6.06 5.06
CA GLN A 31 -18.18 6.93 5.45
C GLN A 31 -19.01 7.41 4.24
N SER A 32 -18.40 7.46 3.06
CA SER A 32 -19.07 7.80 1.80
C SER A 32 -19.74 6.58 1.13
N GLY A 33 -19.73 5.41 1.77
CA GLY A 33 -20.32 4.18 1.25
C GLY A 33 -19.45 3.42 0.24
N GLY A 34 -18.16 3.79 0.12
CA GLY A 34 -17.16 3.04 -0.62
C GLY A 34 -16.47 1.96 0.22
N SER A 35 -15.66 1.14 -0.44
CA SER A 35 -14.78 0.16 0.19
C SER A 35 -13.32 0.56 -0.09
N ALA A 36 -12.60 0.94 0.95
CA ALA A 36 -11.17 1.21 0.83
C ALA A 36 -10.39 -0.10 0.75
N VAL A 37 -9.48 -0.20 -0.21
CA VAL A 37 -8.50 -1.28 -0.32
C VAL A 37 -7.14 -0.67 0.01
N MET A 38 -6.47 -1.17 1.04
CA MET A 38 -5.22 -0.59 1.55
C MET A 38 -4.01 -1.29 0.93
N MET A 39 -3.10 -0.54 0.34
CA MET A 39 -1.81 -1.04 -0.15
C MET A 39 -0.67 -0.28 0.52
N ASP A 40 0.24 -1.04 1.12
CA ASP A 40 1.44 -0.49 1.74
C ASP A 40 2.64 -0.62 0.80
N VAL A 41 3.27 0.51 0.49
CA VAL A 41 4.49 0.58 -0.32
C VAL A 41 5.70 1.07 0.49
N SER A 42 5.65 0.93 1.81
CA SER A 42 6.79 1.22 2.68
C SER A 42 7.97 0.30 2.42
N VAL A 43 9.18 0.84 2.55
CA VAL A 43 10.45 0.11 2.34
C VAL A 43 11.08 -0.31 3.68
N LEU A 44 11.08 0.59 4.68
CA LEU A 44 11.86 0.41 5.90
C LEU A 44 11.00 -0.08 7.07
N GLY A 45 9.92 0.63 7.40
CA GLY A 45 9.06 0.29 8.52
C GLY A 45 7.86 -0.56 8.11
N ASP A 46 7.05 -0.91 9.11
CA ASP A 46 5.74 -1.52 8.94
C ASP A 46 4.67 -0.51 9.38
N PRO A 47 3.51 -0.44 8.69
CA PRO A 47 2.37 0.33 9.17
C PRO A 47 1.80 -0.23 10.48
N PRO A 48 1.15 0.62 11.31
CA PRO A 48 0.46 0.17 12.52
C PRO A 48 -0.91 -0.49 12.23
N TYR A 49 -1.17 -0.91 10.99
CA TYR A 49 -2.40 -1.54 10.52
C TYR A 49 -2.08 -2.68 9.56
N SER A 50 -3.04 -3.57 9.31
CA SER A 50 -2.90 -4.65 8.32
C SER A 50 -3.44 -4.19 6.96
N PRO A 51 -2.59 -3.91 5.96
CA PRO A 51 -3.05 -3.57 4.61
C PRO A 51 -3.61 -4.82 3.90
N ASP A 52 -4.47 -4.61 2.90
CA ASP A 52 -4.95 -5.68 2.02
C ASP A 52 -3.83 -6.20 1.10
N HIS A 53 -2.90 -5.30 0.72
CA HIS A 53 -1.65 -5.61 0.04
C HIS A 53 -0.47 -5.09 0.86
N ASP A 54 0.26 -5.97 1.53
CA ASP A 54 1.46 -5.60 2.28
C ASP A 54 2.67 -5.33 1.37
N LYS A 55 3.69 -4.64 1.90
CA LYS A 55 4.92 -4.32 1.17
C LYS A 55 5.62 -5.57 0.59
N HIS A 56 5.47 -6.73 1.23
CA HIS A 56 6.08 -7.97 0.74
C HIS A 56 5.32 -8.52 -0.46
N ALA A 57 4.00 -8.39 -0.51
CA ALA A 57 3.18 -8.73 -1.67
C ALA A 57 3.53 -7.83 -2.85
N VAL A 58 3.68 -6.52 -2.59
CA VAL A 58 4.12 -5.54 -3.59
C VAL A 58 5.50 -5.92 -4.15
N ALA A 59 6.50 -6.15 -3.29
CA ALA A 59 7.83 -6.53 -3.72
C ALA A 59 7.84 -7.84 -4.55
N ARG A 60 7.11 -8.85 -4.08
CA ARG A 60 7.00 -10.14 -4.79
C ARG A 60 6.37 -10.01 -6.17
N ALA A 61 5.52 -9.01 -6.40
CA ALA A 61 4.86 -8.83 -7.69
C ALA A 61 5.82 -8.42 -8.83
N VAL A 62 7.05 -8.02 -8.48
CA VAL A 62 8.17 -7.81 -9.42
C VAL A 62 9.37 -8.71 -9.10
N ASP A 63 9.11 -9.90 -8.55
CA ASP A 63 10.09 -10.96 -8.30
C ASP A 63 11.27 -10.54 -7.39
N VAL A 64 11.04 -9.63 -6.44
CA VAL A 64 12.04 -9.24 -5.42
C VAL A 64 11.48 -9.31 -4.01
N THR A 65 12.36 -9.16 -3.03
CA THR A 65 12.06 -9.07 -1.60
C THR A 65 12.30 -7.66 -1.07
N ILE A 66 11.65 -7.32 0.06
CA ILE A 66 11.94 -6.06 0.77
C ILE A 66 13.41 -5.96 1.17
N ALA A 67 14.06 -7.08 1.52
CA ALA A 67 15.49 -7.08 1.83
C ALA A 67 16.35 -6.67 0.62
N GLU A 68 16.04 -7.18 -0.57
CA GLU A 68 16.72 -6.80 -1.82
C GLU A 68 16.48 -5.32 -2.15
N ILE A 69 15.25 -4.83 -1.99
CA ILE A 69 14.89 -3.42 -2.18
C ILE A 69 15.67 -2.51 -1.21
N VAL A 70 15.73 -2.86 0.08
CA VAL A 70 16.53 -2.12 1.07
C VAL A 70 18.02 -2.12 0.70
N SER A 71 18.51 -3.19 0.08
CA SER A 71 19.90 -3.32 -0.37
C SER A 71 20.22 -2.61 -1.69
N SER A 72 19.24 -2.03 -2.39
CA SER A 72 19.45 -1.40 -3.71
C SER A 72 20.37 -0.18 -3.67
N GLY A 73 20.59 0.41 -2.49
CA GLY A 73 21.60 1.44 -2.24
C GLY A 73 21.13 2.88 -2.41
N ASP A 74 19.95 3.10 -2.99
CA ASP A 74 19.35 4.43 -3.12
C ASP A 74 17.81 4.40 -3.11
N GLU A 75 17.22 5.51 -2.66
CA GLU A 75 15.78 5.69 -2.51
C GLU A 75 15.02 5.61 -3.85
N ASN A 76 15.61 6.12 -4.94
CA ASN A 76 14.94 6.15 -6.23
C ASN A 76 14.76 4.72 -6.79
N THR A 77 15.81 3.90 -6.74
CA THR A 77 15.72 2.50 -7.14
C THR A 77 14.71 1.75 -6.27
N ALA A 78 14.74 1.96 -4.95
CA ALA A 78 13.81 1.31 -4.03
C ALA A 78 12.35 1.66 -4.34
N MET A 79 12.05 2.96 -4.50
CA MET A 79 10.70 3.42 -4.83
C MET A 79 10.26 3.02 -6.24
N THR A 80 11.17 2.93 -7.20
CA THR A 80 10.87 2.44 -8.55
C THR A 80 10.45 0.97 -8.54
N LEU A 81 11.14 0.13 -7.77
CA LEU A 81 10.77 -1.29 -7.61
C LEU A 81 9.40 -1.42 -6.92
N MET A 82 9.16 -0.68 -5.84
CA MET A 82 7.87 -0.69 -5.15
C MET A 82 6.72 -0.21 -6.04
N ALA A 83 6.95 0.86 -6.83
CA ALA A 83 5.97 1.34 -7.81
C ALA A 83 5.69 0.29 -8.90
N GLY A 84 6.73 -0.41 -9.38
CA GLY A 84 6.59 -1.52 -10.32
C GLY A 84 5.73 -2.65 -9.74
N GLY A 85 5.97 -3.01 -8.49
CA GLY A 85 5.17 -4.01 -7.76
C GLY A 85 3.70 -3.60 -7.60
N ALA A 86 3.46 -2.33 -7.26
CA ALA A 86 2.11 -1.81 -7.06
C ALA A 86 1.27 -1.81 -8.34
N VAL A 87 1.89 -1.65 -9.52
CA VAL A 87 1.20 -1.71 -10.81
C VAL A 87 0.69 -3.13 -11.15
N GLN A 88 1.28 -4.18 -10.56
CA GLN A 88 0.92 -5.57 -10.82
C GLN A 88 -0.23 -6.10 -9.94
N LEU A 89 -0.70 -5.31 -8.97
CA LEU A 89 -1.71 -5.69 -7.97
C LEU A 89 -2.99 -4.84 -8.11
#